data_AF-A0A542PXK3-F1
#
_entry.id   AF-A0A542PXK3-F1
#
_cell.length_a   1.000
_cell.length_b   1.000
_cell.length_c   1.000
_cell.angle_alpha   90.00
_cell.angle_beta   90.00
_cell.angle_gamma   90.00
#
_symmetry.space_group_name_H-M   'P 1'
#
loop_
_entity.id
_entity.type
_entity.pdbx_description
1 polymer ?
#
loop_
_entity_poly.entity_id
_entity_poly.type
_entity_poly.pdbx_seq_one_letter_code
_entity_poly.pdbx_strand_id
1 'polypeptide(L)'
;MLRGSKVGLRARHEDDIPILRTELYDDVVNASRAEGGPWRPITPGSKDPRLVVDDKEHGLVQFSVVELDGGTLVGSATLWGIDNHNRFAHIGLGMLPSARGKGYGTDVVATLCHYGFVVRGLQRLQIETLSDNAAMLRAAEHNGFVREGVLRSSAWVMGEFLDEVLLGLLAQDWKQDSKVV
;
A
#
# COMPACT_ATOMS: atom_id res chain seq x y z
N MET A 1 -3.09 15.33 7.14
CA MET A 1 -2.68 13.96 7.49
C MET A 1 -3.95 13.19 7.81
N LEU A 2 -4.17 12.05 7.16
CA LEU A 2 -5.27 11.12 7.50
C LEU A 2 -4.85 10.33 8.74
N ARG A 3 -5.76 10.07 9.67
CA ARG A 3 -5.44 9.39 10.93
C ARG A 3 -6.23 8.08 11.04
N GLY A 4 -5.50 7.00 11.18
CA GLY A 4 -6.02 5.72 11.65
C GLY A 4 -6.05 5.65 13.18
N SER A 5 -6.20 4.44 13.72
CA SER A 5 -6.16 4.21 15.17
C SER A 5 -4.73 4.22 15.73
N LYS A 6 -3.74 3.87 14.93
CA LYS A 6 -2.32 3.70 15.28
C LYS A 6 -1.39 4.46 14.35
N VAL A 7 -1.76 4.64 13.08
CA VAL A 7 -0.90 5.26 12.06
C VAL A 7 -1.50 6.55 11.51
N GLY A 8 -0.64 7.43 11.01
CA GLY A 8 -1.00 8.60 10.21
C GLY A 8 -0.47 8.46 8.79
N LEU A 9 -1.27 8.83 7.80
CA LEU A 9 -0.86 8.93 6.39
C LEU A 9 -0.68 10.40 6.03
N ARG A 10 0.55 10.78 5.68
CA ARG A 10 0.91 12.16 5.33
C ARG A 10 1.67 12.23 4.01
N ALA A 11 1.82 13.44 3.49
CA ALA A 11 2.73 13.72 2.38
C ALA A 11 4.14 13.23 2.71
N ARG A 12 4.85 12.78 1.68
CA ARG A 12 6.23 12.34 1.80
C ARG A 12 7.15 13.54 2.02
N HIS A 13 8.00 13.45 3.03
CA HIS A 13 9.01 14.46 3.32
C HIS A 13 10.36 14.00 2.76
N GLU A 14 11.27 14.94 2.51
CA GLU A 14 12.61 14.63 1.99
C GLU A 14 13.37 13.67 2.89
N ASP A 15 13.23 13.81 4.21
CA ASP A 15 13.88 12.94 5.21
C ASP A 15 13.35 11.49 5.22
N ASP A 16 12.16 11.24 4.64
CA ASP A 16 11.64 9.88 4.54
C ASP A 16 12.35 9.09 3.43
N ILE A 17 12.85 9.79 2.40
CA ILE A 17 13.34 9.18 1.16
C ILE A 17 14.53 8.25 1.40
N PRO A 18 15.58 8.63 2.17
CA PRO A 18 16.70 7.73 2.44
C PRO A 18 16.25 6.46 3.18
N ILE A 19 15.33 6.59 4.15
CA ILE A 19 14.84 5.46 4.94
C ILE A 19 14.05 4.50 4.05
N LEU A 20 13.07 5.01 3.29
CA LEU A 20 12.27 4.17 2.39
C LEU A 20 13.13 3.50 1.33
N ARG A 21 14.13 4.20 0.78
CA ARG A 21 15.07 3.64 -0.19
C ARG A 21 15.80 2.44 0.41
N THR A 22 16.50 2.64 1.52
CA THR A 22 17.36 1.61 2.10
C THR A 22 16.56 0.44 2.69
N GLU A 23 15.46 0.72 3.38
CA GLU A 23 14.75 -0.30 4.16
C GLU A 23 13.61 -0.99 3.40
N LEU A 24 13.18 -0.47 2.23
CA LEU A 24 12.13 -1.10 1.41
C LEU A 24 12.57 -1.41 -0.02
N TYR A 25 13.17 -0.43 -0.70
CA TYR A 25 13.32 -0.50 -2.17
C TYR A 25 14.68 -1.07 -2.63
N ASP A 26 15.71 -0.99 -1.80
CA ASP A 26 17.03 -1.60 -2.06
C ASP A 26 17.10 -3.07 -1.60
N ASP A 27 16.12 -3.55 -0.84
CA ASP A 27 15.96 -4.97 -0.53
C ASP A 27 15.40 -5.72 -1.75
N VAL A 28 16.29 -6.44 -2.45
CA VAL A 28 15.97 -7.22 -3.66
C VAL A 28 14.88 -8.25 -3.40
N VAL A 29 14.90 -8.91 -2.24
CA VAL A 29 13.92 -9.95 -1.90
C VAL A 29 12.56 -9.29 -1.69
N ASN A 30 12.51 -8.20 -0.93
CA ASN A 30 11.28 -7.44 -0.73
C ASN A 30 10.73 -6.88 -2.05
N ALA A 31 11.58 -6.28 -2.88
CA ALA A 31 11.19 -5.72 -4.17
C ALA A 31 10.62 -6.78 -5.11
N SER A 32 11.25 -7.97 -5.19
CA SER A 32 10.77 -9.08 -6.02
C SER A 32 9.38 -9.60 -5.62
N ARG A 33 8.94 -9.30 -4.40
CA ARG A 33 7.66 -9.74 -3.84
C ARG A 33 6.58 -8.66 -3.84
N ALA A 34 6.98 -7.40 -4.04
CA ALA A 34 6.10 -6.24 -3.89
C ALA A 34 5.93 -5.46 -5.20
N GLU A 35 6.83 -5.64 -6.17
CA GLU A 35 6.82 -4.90 -7.43
C GLU A 35 6.54 -5.85 -8.61
N GLY A 36 5.75 -5.38 -9.58
CA GLY A 36 5.47 -6.15 -10.80
C GLY A 36 6.61 -6.17 -11.81
N GLY A 37 7.70 -5.44 -11.55
CA GLY A 37 8.87 -5.33 -12.43
C GLY A 37 10.13 -5.92 -11.80
N PRO A 38 11.13 -6.28 -12.62
CA PRO A 38 12.40 -6.78 -12.10
C PRO A 38 13.10 -5.68 -11.28
N TRP A 39 13.69 -6.08 -10.15
CA TRP A 39 14.56 -5.18 -9.41
C TRP A 39 15.72 -4.73 -10.30
N ARG A 40 16.08 -3.46 -10.18
CA ARG A 40 17.22 -2.87 -10.87
C ARG A 40 17.96 -1.92 -9.94
N PRO A 41 19.29 -1.86 -10.03
CA PRO A 41 20.04 -0.85 -9.31
C PRO A 41 19.67 0.55 -9.81
N ILE A 42 19.47 1.48 -8.89
CA ILE A 42 19.15 2.87 -9.21
C ILE A 42 20.38 3.73 -8.95
N THR A 43 20.82 4.48 -9.96
CA THR A 43 21.97 5.38 -9.85
C THR A 43 21.73 6.43 -8.76
N PRO A 44 22.70 6.71 -7.87
CA PRO A 44 22.60 7.80 -6.90
C PRO A 44 22.23 9.12 -7.58
N GLY A 45 21.32 9.88 -6.98
CA GLY A 45 20.84 11.17 -7.52
C GLY A 45 19.78 11.06 -8.64
N SER A 46 19.49 9.86 -9.16
CA SER A 46 18.38 9.69 -10.08
C SER A 46 17.02 9.74 -9.37
N LYS A 47 16.02 10.27 -10.07
CA LYS A 47 14.64 10.32 -9.59
C LYS A 47 14.03 8.92 -9.68
N ASP A 48 13.77 8.33 -8.53
CA ASP A 48 13.02 7.09 -8.42
C ASP A 48 11.52 7.44 -8.27
N PRO A 49 10.65 7.05 -9.22
CA PRO A 49 9.22 7.36 -9.16
C PRO A 49 8.50 6.70 -7.97
N ARG A 50 9.11 5.71 -7.31
CA ARG A 50 8.59 5.13 -6.06
C ARG A 50 8.77 6.09 -4.88
N LEU A 51 9.76 6.97 -4.96
CA LEU A 51 10.16 7.90 -3.90
C LEU A 51 9.73 9.34 -4.19
N VAL A 52 9.79 9.78 -5.45
CA VAL A 52 9.38 11.11 -5.88
C VAL A 52 7.87 11.14 -6.07
N VAL A 53 7.18 11.98 -5.30
CA VAL A 53 5.75 12.21 -5.45
C VAL A 53 5.54 13.37 -6.43
N ASP A 54 4.81 13.12 -7.51
CA ASP A 54 4.28 14.18 -8.39
C ASP A 54 2.88 14.55 -7.90
N ASP A 55 2.72 15.75 -7.35
CA ASP A 55 1.45 16.23 -6.81
C ASP A 55 0.43 16.61 -7.89
N LYS A 56 0.85 16.62 -9.17
CA LYS A 56 -0.02 16.87 -10.33
C LYS A 56 -0.51 15.59 -11.00
N GLU A 57 0.02 14.43 -10.62
CA GLU A 57 -0.48 13.15 -11.11
C GLU A 57 -1.74 12.76 -10.34
N HIS A 58 -2.87 12.67 -11.03
CA HIS A 58 -4.16 12.41 -10.38
C HIS A 58 -4.49 10.91 -10.28
N GLY A 59 -3.78 10.08 -11.07
CA GLY A 59 -3.93 8.62 -11.13
C GLY A 59 -3.17 7.85 -10.04
N LEU A 60 -2.28 8.53 -9.29
CA LEU A 60 -1.41 7.97 -8.28
C LEU A 60 -1.38 8.89 -7.04
N VAL A 61 -1.57 8.32 -5.85
CA VAL A 61 -1.40 9.04 -4.59
C VAL A 61 -0.50 8.22 -3.68
N GLN A 62 0.59 8.82 -3.23
CA GLN A 62 1.57 8.17 -2.36
C GLN A 62 1.65 8.89 -1.01
N PHE A 63 1.73 8.10 0.06
CA PHE A 63 1.85 8.56 1.42
C PHE A 63 3.11 8.00 2.08
N SER A 64 3.64 8.77 3.01
CA SER A 64 4.47 8.25 4.09
C SER A 64 3.54 7.85 5.25
N VAL A 65 3.81 6.68 5.82
CA VAL A 65 3.07 6.15 6.97
C VAL A 65 3.92 6.41 8.21
N VAL A 66 3.34 7.09 9.21
CA VAL A 66 3.98 7.33 10.50
C VAL A 66 3.17 6.68 11.62
N GLU A 67 3.81 6.24 12.70
CA GLU A 67 3.08 5.90 13.91
C GLU A 67 2.57 7.18 14.60
N LEU A 68 1.35 7.15 15.14
CA LEU A 68 0.77 8.31 15.81
C LEU A 68 1.44 8.59 17.16
N ASP A 69 1.99 7.56 17.80
CA ASP A 69 2.75 7.65 19.02
C ASP A 69 4.23 7.93 18.68
N GLY A 70 4.57 9.21 18.51
CA GLY A 70 5.95 9.65 18.26
C GLY A 70 6.25 10.13 16.84
N GLY A 71 5.41 9.84 15.85
CA GLY A 71 5.56 10.36 14.49
C GLY A 71 6.66 9.69 13.66
N THR A 72 7.23 8.59 14.16
CA THR A 72 8.26 7.81 13.47
C THR A 72 7.74 7.28 12.14
N LEU A 73 8.53 7.38 11.08
CA LEU A 73 8.23 6.74 9.80
C LEU A 73 8.21 5.22 9.99
N VAL A 74 7.13 4.58 9.57
CA VAL A 74 6.92 3.14 9.68
C VAL A 74 6.66 2.46 8.34
N GLY A 75 6.47 3.21 7.25
CA GLY A 75 6.33 2.63 5.92
C GLY A 75 5.83 3.60 4.86
N SER A 76 5.34 3.05 3.76
CA SER A 76 4.70 3.77 2.66
C SER A 76 3.34 3.15 2.34
N ALA A 77 2.44 3.96 1.80
CA ALA A 77 1.11 3.55 1.38
C ALA A 77 0.75 4.26 0.08
N THR A 78 -0.01 3.60 -0.79
CA THR A 78 -0.27 4.09 -2.16
C THR A 78 -1.69 3.73 -2.60
N LEU A 79 -2.35 4.67 -3.29
CA LEU A 79 -3.45 4.41 -4.21
C LEU A 79 -2.94 4.59 -5.64
N TRP A 80 -3.22 3.65 -6.54
CA TRP A 80 -2.86 3.79 -7.96
C TRP A 80 -3.98 3.26 -8.87
N GLY A 81 -3.84 3.53 -10.17
CA GLY A 81 -4.83 3.15 -11.16
C GLY A 81 -6.17 3.83 -10.89
N ILE A 82 -6.13 5.06 -10.40
CA ILE A 82 -7.35 5.77 -10.00
C ILE A 82 -8.16 6.13 -11.24
N ASP A 83 -9.29 5.48 -11.37
CA ASP A 83 -10.27 5.69 -12.44
C ASP A 83 -11.46 6.47 -11.86
N ASN A 84 -11.59 7.73 -12.26
CA ASN A 84 -12.68 8.58 -11.79
C ASN A 84 -14.02 8.26 -12.48
N HIS A 85 -14.01 7.64 -13.66
CA HIS A 85 -15.22 7.23 -14.36
C HIS A 85 -15.83 6.00 -13.70
N ASN A 86 -15.02 4.96 -13.53
CA ASN A 86 -15.44 3.71 -12.89
C ASN A 86 -15.39 3.77 -11.36
N ARG A 87 -14.87 4.87 -10.79
CA ARG A 87 -14.73 5.11 -9.35
C ARG A 87 -13.98 3.96 -8.68
N PHE A 88 -12.81 3.65 -9.21
CA PHE A 88 -12.00 2.49 -8.83
C PHE A 88 -10.56 2.90 -8.53
N ALA A 89 -9.90 2.19 -7.61
CA ALA A 89 -8.46 2.26 -7.43
C ALA A 89 -7.90 0.98 -6.80
N HIS A 90 -6.63 0.72 -7.02
CA HIS A 90 -5.88 -0.25 -6.23
C HIS A 90 -5.29 0.45 -5.00
N ILE A 91 -5.16 -0.29 -3.90
CA ILE A 91 -4.46 0.16 -2.69
C ILE A 91 -3.34 -0.81 -2.32
N GLY A 92 -2.29 -0.28 -1.71
CA GLY A 92 -1.13 -1.07 -1.31
C GLY A 92 -0.25 -0.34 -0.32
N LEU A 93 0.65 -1.08 0.31
CA LEU A 93 1.53 -0.59 1.37
C LEU A 93 2.81 -1.41 1.49
N GLY A 94 3.86 -0.76 1.97
CA GLY A 94 5.11 -1.39 2.37
C GLY A 94 5.47 -0.96 3.79
N MET A 95 5.56 -1.92 4.72
CA MET A 95 5.95 -1.64 6.11
C MET A 95 7.44 -1.89 6.30
N LEU A 96 8.11 -0.94 6.97
CA LEU A 96 9.51 -1.09 7.37
C LEU A 96 9.69 -2.36 8.20
N PRO A 97 10.82 -3.08 8.12
CA PRO A 97 11.04 -4.31 8.88
C PRO A 97 10.77 -4.16 10.38
N SER A 98 11.21 -3.06 10.99
CA SER A 98 11.03 -2.72 12.41
C SER A 98 9.58 -2.42 12.82
N ALA A 99 8.69 -2.21 11.84
CA ALA A 99 7.28 -1.86 12.03
C ALA A 99 6.33 -3.05 11.83
N ARG A 100 6.83 -4.18 11.33
CA ARG A 100 6.01 -5.39 11.06
C ARG A 100 5.55 -6.05 12.36
N GLY A 101 4.41 -6.74 12.31
CA GLY A 101 3.84 -7.47 13.46
C GLY A 101 3.16 -6.60 14.53
N LYS A 102 3.17 -5.25 14.41
CA LYS A 102 2.58 -4.32 15.39
C LYS A 102 1.11 -3.94 15.11
N GLY A 103 0.53 -4.49 14.04
CA GLY A 103 -0.82 -4.18 13.57
C GLY A 103 -0.93 -2.91 12.72
N TYR A 104 0.18 -2.24 12.42
CA TYR A 104 0.20 -1.03 11.58
C TYR A 104 -0.31 -1.28 10.16
N GLY A 105 0.06 -2.39 9.52
CA GLY A 105 -0.41 -2.70 8.17
C GLY A 105 -1.94 -2.78 8.05
N THR A 106 -2.59 -3.41 9.03
CA THR A 106 -4.07 -3.48 9.09
C THR A 106 -4.70 -2.09 9.23
N ASP A 107 -4.11 -1.23 10.06
CA ASP A 107 -4.59 0.14 10.27
C ASP A 107 -4.32 1.07 9.06
N VAL A 108 -3.22 0.84 8.33
CA VAL A 108 -2.97 1.49 7.04
C VAL A 108 -4.05 1.12 6.03
N VAL A 109 -4.40 -0.17 5.90
CA VAL A 109 -5.49 -0.59 5.00
C VAL A 109 -6.81 0.08 5.37
N ALA A 110 -7.15 0.14 6.66
CA ALA A 110 -8.34 0.84 7.14
C ALA A 110 -8.33 2.33 6.74
N THR A 111 -7.19 2.99 6.92
CA THR A 111 -7.01 4.42 6.59
C THR A 111 -7.09 4.69 5.08
N LEU A 112 -6.54 3.80 4.25
CA LEU A 112 -6.67 3.88 2.79
C LEU A 112 -8.11 3.63 2.33
N CYS A 113 -8.86 2.74 3.00
CA CYS A 113 -10.30 2.55 2.73
C CYS A 113 -11.08 3.83 2.99
N HIS A 114 -10.84 4.48 4.13
CA HIS A 114 -11.46 5.76 4.45
C HIS A 114 -11.13 6.82 3.38
N TYR A 115 -9.85 6.94 3.00
CA TYR A 115 -9.46 7.86 1.94
C TYR A 115 -10.15 7.55 0.60
N GLY A 116 -10.18 6.29 0.19
CA GLY A 116 -10.82 5.86 -1.05
C GLY A 116 -12.32 6.11 -1.08
N PHE A 117 -13.06 5.68 -0.06
CA PHE A 117 -14.52 5.75 -0.06
C PHE A 117 -15.06 7.12 0.36
N VAL A 118 -14.48 7.76 1.38
CA VAL A 118 -15.01 9.01 1.94
C VAL A 118 -14.41 10.22 1.24
N VAL A 119 -13.09 10.29 1.14
CA VAL A 119 -12.42 11.48 0.60
C VAL A 119 -12.46 11.50 -0.93
N ARG A 120 -12.24 10.35 -1.57
CA ARG A 120 -12.21 10.21 -3.03
C ARG A 120 -13.54 9.80 -3.63
N GLY A 121 -14.51 9.39 -2.82
CA GLY A 121 -15.83 8.98 -3.30
C GLY A 121 -15.76 7.78 -4.25
N LEU A 122 -14.79 6.88 -4.11
CA LEU A 122 -14.68 5.70 -4.95
C LEU A 122 -15.80 4.69 -4.64
N GLN A 123 -16.14 3.85 -5.62
CA GLN A 123 -17.12 2.78 -5.50
C GLN A 123 -16.45 1.47 -5.08
N ARG A 124 -15.19 1.26 -5.48
CA ARG A 124 -14.46 0.00 -5.30
C ARG A 124 -12.98 0.24 -5.05
N LEU A 125 -12.43 -0.54 -4.11
CA LEU A 125 -11.00 -0.67 -3.88
C LEU A 125 -10.55 -2.10 -4.14
N GLN A 126 -9.32 -2.27 -4.64
CA GLN A 126 -8.72 -3.56 -4.93
C GLN A 126 -7.33 -3.70 -4.32
N ILE A 127 -7.00 -4.92 -3.90
CA ILE A 127 -5.68 -5.32 -3.45
C ILE A 127 -5.28 -6.55 -4.26
N GLU A 128 -4.04 -6.55 -4.72
CA GLU A 128 -3.37 -7.69 -5.32
C GLU A 128 -2.16 -8.03 -4.46
N THR A 129 -2.01 -9.29 -4.10
CA THR A 129 -0.88 -9.73 -3.30
C THR A 129 -0.58 -11.20 -3.54
N LEU A 130 0.69 -11.59 -3.34
CA LEU A 130 1.10 -12.99 -3.42
C LEU A 130 0.20 -13.87 -2.53
N SER A 131 -0.16 -15.03 -3.06
CA SER A 131 -0.97 -16.04 -2.38
C SER A 131 -0.40 -16.51 -1.04
N ASP A 132 0.91 -16.41 -0.86
CA ASP A 132 1.61 -16.74 0.39
C ASP A 132 1.80 -15.53 1.33
N ASN A 133 1.37 -14.33 0.94
CA ASN A 133 1.44 -13.12 1.77
C ASN A 133 0.33 -13.10 2.83
N ALA A 134 0.43 -14.02 3.78
CA ALA A 134 -0.57 -14.19 4.83
C ALA A 134 -0.78 -12.92 5.69
N ALA A 135 0.24 -12.06 5.81
CA ALA A 135 0.10 -10.80 6.53
C ALA A 135 -0.83 -9.83 5.80
N MET A 136 -0.66 -9.65 4.49
CA MET A 136 -1.50 -8.78 3.69
C MET A 136 -2.92 -9.33 3.52
N LEU A 137 -3.06 -10.64 3.29
CA LEU A 137 -4.36 -11.31 3.20
C LEU A 137 -5.19 -11.08 4.48
N ARG A 138 -4.59 -11.30 5.66
CA ARG A 138 -5.27 -11.05 6.95
C ARG A 138 -5.61 -9.57 7.14
N ALA A 139 -4.73 -8.66 6.75
CA ALA A 139 -4.98 -7.22 6.86
C ALA A 139 -6.15 -6.77 5.97
N ALA A 140 -6.23 -7.29 4.74
CA ALA A 140 -7.32 -7.02 3.81
C ALA A 140 -8.65 -7.62 4.32
N GLU A 141 -8.67 -8.91 4.64
CA GLU A 141 -9.88 -9.62 5.12
C GLU A 141 -10.43 -9.00 6.42
N HIS A 142 -9.55 -8.56 7.33
CA HIS A 142 -9.95 -7.85 8.54
C HIS A 142 -10.70 -6.54 8.25
N ASN A 143 -10.35 -5.86 7.15
CA ASN A 143 -10.99 -4.63 6.70
C ASN A 143 -12.21 -4.89 5.78
N GLY A 144 -12.65 -6.15 5.66
CA GLY A 144 -13.85 -6.52 4.90
C GLY A 144 -13.61 -6.84 3.43
N PHE A 145 -12.37 -6.82 2.95
CA PHE A 145 -12.08 -7.27 1.58
C PHE A 145 -12.41 -8.76 1.44
N VAL A 146 -12.95 -9.12 0.28
CA VAL A 146 -13.24 -10.51 -0.10
C VAL A 146 -12.30 -10.96 -1.20
N ARG A 147 -11.91 -12.24 -1.19
CA ARG A 147 -11.15 -12.84 -2.29
C ARG A 147 -12.07 -13.07 -3.48
N GLU A 148 -11.69 -12.56 -4.64
CA GLU A 148 -12.51 -12.61 -5.85
C GLU A 148 -11.88 -13.49 -6.94
N GLY A 149 -10.57 -13.71 -6.88
CA GLY A 149 -9.87 -14.54 -7.86
C GLY A 149 -8.43 -14.84 -7.48
N VAL A 150 -7.84 -15.76 -8.25
CA VAL A 150 -6.41 -16.10 -8.19
C VAL A 150 -5.83 -16.01 -9.60
N LEU A 151 -4.79 -15.20 -9.75
CA LEU A 151 -4.00 -15.09 -10.96
C LEU A 151 -2.86 -16.11 -10.89
N ARG A 152 -3.01 -17.24 -11.57
CA ARG A 152 -2.03 -18.34 -11.53
C ARG A 152 -0.73 -17.95 -12.22
N SER A 153 0.40 -18.18 -11.55
CA SER A 153 1.76 -17.94 -12.06
C SER A 153 1.94 -16.53 -12.65
N SER A 154 1.41 -15.52 -11.95
CA SER A 154 1.39 -14.13 -12.39
C SER A 154 2.62 -13.33 -11.93
N ALA A 155 3.20 -13.67 -10.78
CA ALA A 155 4.33 -12.96 -10.19
C ALA A 155 5.62 -13.75 -10.28
N TRP A 156 6.69 -13.16 -10.84
CA TRP A 156 8.04 -13.73 -10.80
C TRP A 156 8.76 -13.31 -9.52
N VAL A 157 9.04 -14.27 -8.64
CA VAL A 157 9.65 -14.04 -7.34
C VAL A 157 10.90 -14.90 -7.20
N MET A 158 12.08 -14.28 -7.23
CA MET A 158 13.36 -14.93 -6.91
C MET A 158 13.62 -16.30 -7.59
N GLY A 159 13.19 -16.49 -8.84
CA GLY A 159 13.46 -17.74 -9.58
C GLY A 159 12.25 -18.64 -9.80
N GLU A 160 11.10 -18.32 -9.22
CA GLU A 160 9.86 -19.07 -9.40
C GLU A 160 8.66 -18.15 -9.69
N PHE A 161 7.64 -18.72 -10.31
CA PHE A 161 6.36 -18.04 -10.48
C PHE A 161 5.42 -18.38 -9.32
N LEU A 162 4.88 -17.35 -8.68
CA LEU A 162 3.87 -17.46 -7.64
C LEU A 162 2.51 -16.98 -8.13
N ASP A 163 1.47 -17.48 -7.49
CA ASP A 163 0.10 -17.03 -7.71
C ASP A 163 -0.16 -15.74 -6.92
N GLU A 164 -0.94 -14.83 -7.49
CA GLU A 164 -1.47 -13.64 -6.83
C GLU A 164 -2.96 -13.81 -6.53
N VAL A 165 -3.41 -13.25 -5.41
CA VAL A 165 -4.80 -13.23 -4.99
C VAL A 165 -5.35 -11.83 -5.24
N LEU A 166 -6.49 -11.78 -5.93
CA LEU A 166 -7.28 -10.57 -6.13
C LEU A 166 -8.29 -10.44 -4.99
N LEU A 167 -8.25 -9.31 -4.27
CA LEU A 167 -9.21 -8.98 -3.24
C LEU A 167 -9.93 -7.67 -3.56
N GLY A 168 -11.24 -7.66 -3.41
CA GLY A 168 -12.09 -6.49 -3.66
C GLY A 168 -12.87 -6.06 -2.42
N LEU A 169 -13.12 -4.75 -2.32
CA LEU A 169 -14.04 -4.16 -1.35
C LEU A 169 -14.90 -3.10 -2.04
N LEU A 170 -16.21 -3.23 -1.90
CA LEU A 170 -17.19 -2.27 -2.41
C LEU A 170 -17.59 -1.28 -1.31
N ALA A 171 -17.89 -0.05 -1.72
CA ALA A 171 -18.28 1.02 -0.79
C ALA A 171 -19.51 0.65 0.07
N GLN A 172 -20.45 -0.13 -0.47
CA GLN A 172 -21.65 -0.58 0.25
C GLN A 172 -21.37 -1.64 1.32
N ASP A 173 -20.29 -2.40 1.16
CA ASP A 173 -19.90 -3.49 2.07
C ASP A 173 -18.90 -2.99 3.13
N TRP A 174 -18.30 -1.82 2.90
CA TRP A 174 -17.37 -1.21 3.82
C TRP A 174 -18.07 -0.68 5.07
N LYS A 175 -17.58 -1.12 6.23
CA LYS A 175 -18.02 -0.64 7.54
C LYS A 175 -16.99 0.33 8.07
N GLN A 176 -17.35 1.61 8.14
CA GLN A 176 -16.46 2.63 8.65
C GLN A 176 -16.12 2.35 10.13
N ASP A 177 -14.81 2.28 10.42
CA ASP A 177 -14.35 2.36 11.80
C ASP A 177 -14.41 3.82 12.26
N SER A 178 -15.21 4.07 13.30
CA SER A 178 -15.37 5.37 13.96
C SER A 178 -14.07 6.03 14.42
N LYS A 179 -12.96 5.28 14.52
CA LYS A 179 -11.65 5.80 14.94
C LYS A 179 -10.80 6.34 13.79
N VAL A 180 -11.18 6.11 12.54
CA VAL A 180 -10.43 6.55 11.35
C VAL A 180 -11.07 7.85 10.80
N VAL A 181 -10.28 8.93 10.75
CA VAL A 181 -10.72 10.30 10.38
C VAL A 181 -9.66 11.02 9.54
#